data_AF-F6DUV6-F1
#
_entry.id   AF-F6DUV6-F1
#
_cell.length_a   1.000
_cell.length_b   1.000
_cell.length_c   1.000
_cell.angle_alpha   90.00
_cell.angle_beta   90.00
_cell.angle_gamma   90.00
#
_symmetry.space_group_name_H-M   'P 1'
#
loop_
_entity.id
_entity.type
_entity.pdbx_description
1 polymer ?
#
loop_
_entity_poly.entity_id
_entity_poly.type
_entity_poly.pdbx_seq_one_letter_code
_entity_poly.pdbx_strand_id
1 'polypeptide(L)'
;MTLVNLNNMLKHAMDHGYAVGSFNMVDVNSLEAILRGAVQLRSPVIVSVAEIHFPYVDIEKLAFLMRTLTQDAPVPVALHLDHGQSLSAIMRAMQSGFTSVMFDGSQLPLQENILRTAEIVRFAHAAGVSVEAELGHVGGAEGQLENDEDDSLFTDPLEAGLFVRQTGVDALAVAIGSAHGVYKKQPQLDFARLERIKEQTNIPLVLHGGSGIPDEDIRQSIRRGICKINVYTELSQGANQAVHQALAAKPQLPYPEIKISAGRAIEKIVMEKIKNFGGGQGNLQDQ
;
A
#
# COMPACT_ATOMS: atom_id res chain seq x y z
N MET A 1 4.06 -13.82 -15.55
CA MET A 1 2.64 -13.58 -15.86
C MET A 1 2.43 -12.12 -16.21
N THR A 2 1.31 -11.78 -16.87
CA THR A 2 0.90 -10.38 -17.06
C THR A 2 0.61 -9.74 -15.71
N LEU A 3 1.00 -8.48 -15.53
CA LEU A 3 0.59 -7.66 -14.37
C LEU A 3 -0.94 -7.63 -14.26
N VAL A 4 -1.43 -7.57 -13.02
CA VAL A 4 -2.86 -7.50 -12.71
C VAL A 4 -3.19 -6.16 -12.02
N ASN A 5 -4.44 -5.71 -12.10
CA ASN A 5 -4.93 -4.58 -11.32
C ASN A 5 -5.45 -5.04 -9.94
N LEU A 6 -5.93 -4.11 -9.11
CA LEU A 6 -6.38 -4.44 -7.74
C LEU A 6 -7.65 -5.28 -7.69
N ASN A 7 -8.51 -5.22 -8.72
CA ASN A 7 -9.90 -5.64 -8.61
C ASN A 7 -10.03 -7.12 -8.23
N ASN A 8 -9.39 -8.03 -8.97
CA ASN A 8 -9.47 -9.46 -8.68
C ASN A 8 -8.73 -9.83 -7.39
N MET A 9 -7.53 -9.28 -7.18
CA MET A 9 -6.72 -9.67 -6.01
C MET A 9 -7.33 -9.20 -4.69
N LEU A 10 -7.91 -7.99 -4.64
CA LEU A 10 -8.50 -7.44 -3.43
C LEU A 10 -9.90 -7.99 -3.18
N LYS A 11 -10.67 -8.29 -4.24
CA LYS A 11 -11.91 -9.04 -4.11
C LYS A 11 -11.64 -10.44 -3.54
N HIS A 12 -10.65 -11.15 -4.10
CA HIS A 12 -10.26 -12.45 -3.56
C HIS A 12 -9.79 -12.34 -2.10
N ALA A 13 -9.02 -11.30 -1.75
CA ALA A 13 -8.61 -11.03 -0.37
C ALA A 13 -9.80 -10.83 0.59
N MET A 14 -10.78 -10.05 0.13
CA MET A 14 -12.03 -9.81 0.85
C MET A 14 -12.84 -11.10 1.05
N ASP A 15 -12.98 -11.92 0.00
CA ASP A 15 -13.80 -13.13 0.02
C ASP A 15 -13.16 -14.25 0.88
N HIS A 16 -11.83 -14.23 1.06
CA HIS A 16 -11.07 -15.25 1.80
C HIS A 16 -10.48 -14.75 3.13
N GLY A 17 -10.78 -13.52 3.54
CA GLY A 17 -10.39 -12.99 4.85
C GLY A 17 -8.89 -12.79 5.06
N TYR A 18 -8.17 -12.30 4.04
CA TYR A 18 -6.77 -11.90 4.16
C TYR A 18 -6.55 -10.49 3.57
N ALA A 19 -5.35 -9.92 3.71
CA ALA A 19 -4.96 -8.69 3.02
C ALA A 19 -3.72 -8.87 2.13
N VAL A 20 -3.68 -8.14 1.03
CA VAL A 20 -2.53 -8.04 0.14
C VAL A 20 -1.59 -6.95 0.66
N GLY A 21 -0.32 -7.29 0.82
CA GLY A 21 0.71 -6.31 1.17
C GLY A 21 1.02 -5.36 0.02
N SER A 22 0.96 -4.06 0.30
CA SER A 22 1.40 -2.97 -0.57
C SER A 22 2.71 -2.43 -0.04
N PHE A 23 3.80 -2.75 -0.72
CA PHE A 23 5.15 -2.43 -0.26
C PHE A 23 5.76 -1.34 -1.13
N ASN A 24 6.08 -0.20 -0.53
CA ASN A 24 6.76 0.86 -1.28
C ASN A 24 8.20 0.48 -1.56
N MET A 25 8.61 0.74 -2.79
CA MET A 25 9.98 0.55 -3.26
C MET A 25 10.61 1.91 -3.59
N VAL A 26 11.93 2.00 -3.51
CA VAL A 26 12.71 3.21 -3.87
C VAL A 26 13.82 2.95 -4.87
N ASP A 27 14.23 1.68 -5.04
CA ASP A 27 15.21 1.25 -6.03
C ASP A 27 14.97 -0.20 -6.52
N VAL A 28 15.80 -0.68 -7.45
CA VAL A 28 15.74 -2.07 -7.93
C VAL A 28 15.98 -3.10 -6.82
N ASN A 29 16.81 -2.78 -5.83
CA ASN A 29 17.15 -3.72 -4.76
C ASN A 29 15.94 -4.03 -3.86
N SER A 30 15.17 -2.99 -3.51
CA SER A 30 13.91 -3.12 -2.77
C SER A 30 12.84 -3.85 -3.58
N LEU A 31 12.71 -3.56 -4.89
CA LEU A 31 11.82 -4.29 -5.79
C LEU A 31 12.12 -5.80 -5.82
N GLU A 32 13.37 -6.19 -6.06
CA GLU A 32 13.76 -7.60 -6.08
C GLU A 32 13.49 -8.30 -4.73
N ALA A 33 13.78 -7.63 -3.62
CA ALA A 33 13.54 -8.16 -2.28
C ALA A 33 12.04 -8.39 -2.01
N ILE A 34 11.18 -7.44 -2.41
CA ILE A 34 9.72 -7.56 -2.31
C ILE A 34 9.24 -8.75 -3.14
N LEU A 35 9.69 -8.87 -4.40
CA LEU A 35 9.29 -9.96 -5.29
C LEU A 35 9.75 -11.32 -4.77
N ARG A 36 10.99 -11.44 -4.28
CA ARG A 36 11.49 -12.70 -3.70
C ARG A 36 10.66 -13.14 -2.50
N GLY A 37 10.35 -12.22 -1.58
CA GLY A 37 9.54 -12.51 -0.41
C GLY A 37 8.12 -12.98 -0.79
N ALA A 38 7.49 -12.31 -1.75
CA ALA A 38 6.17 -12.67 -2.26
C ALA A 38 6.17 -14.04 -2.97
N VAL A 39 7.17 -14.29 -3.83
CA VAL A 39 7.31 -15.56 -4.57
C VAL A 39 7.58 -16.73 -3.63
N GLN A 40 8.44 -16.54 -2.63
CA GLN A 40 8.76 -17.60 -1.66
C GLN A 40 7.53 -18.04 -0.86
N LEU A 41 6.65 -17.10 -0.55
CA LEU A 41 5.38 -17.39 0.14
C LEU A 41 4.23 -17.71 -0.79
N ARG A 42 4.44 -17.62 -2.11
CA ARG A 42 3.41 -17.79 -3.13
C ARG A 42 2.21 -16.88 -2.83
N SER A 43 2.46 -15.59 -2.60
CA SER A 43 1.44 -14.60 -2.25
C SER A 43 1.30 -13.57 -3.38
N PRO A 44 0.07 -13.09 -3.68
CA PRO A 44 -0.06 -11.86 -4.45
C PRO A 44 0.62 -10.70 -3.72
N VAL A 45 1.09 -9.71 -4.48
CA VAL A 45 1.78 -8.54 -3.93
C VAL A 45 1.48 -7.28 -4.74
N ILE A 46 1.39 -6.15 -4.04
CA ILE A 46 1.30 -4.83 -4.65
C ILE A 46 2.66 -4.15 -4.45
N VAL A 47 3.29 -3.75 -5.56
CA VAL A 47 4.54 -3.00 -5.53
C VAL A 47 4.22 -1.54 -5.79
N SER A 48 4.55 -0.71 -4.80
CA SER A 48 4.10 0.68 -4.76
C SER A 48 5.25 1.66 -4.94
N VAL A 49 4.96 2.79 -5.59
CA VAL A 49 5.87 3.96 -5.66
C VAL A 49 5.08 5.17 -5.21
N ALA A 50 5.56 5.85 -4.18
CA ALA A 50 4.89 7.04 -3.65
C ALA A 50 5.35 8.31 -4.40
N GLU A 51 4.42 9.25 -4.66
CA GLU A 51 4.75 10.53 -5.31
C GLU A 51 5.81 11.33 -4.53
N ILE A 52 5.83 11.20 -3.19
CA ILE A 52 6.85 11.82 -2.33
C ILE A 52 8.29 11.36 -2.64
N HIS A 53 8.48 10.23 -3.32
CA HIS A 53 9.79 9.74 -3.73
C HIS A 53 10.27 10.33 -5.07
N PHE A 54 9.42 11.06 -5.80
CA PHE A 54 9.76 11.62 -7.12
C PHE A 54 10.97 12.58 -7.15
N PRO A 55 11.36 13.28 -6.07
CA PRO A 55 12.60 14.06 -6.07
C PRO A 55 13.87 13.24 -6.36
N TYR A 56 13.83 11.93 -6.15
CA TYR A 56 14.95 11.01 -6.41
C TYR A 56 14.56 9.74 -7.19
N VAL A 57 13.29 9.62 -7.59
CA VAL A 57 12.77 8.52 -8.41
C VAL A 57 12.17 9.10 -9.70
N ASP A 58 12.68 8.62 -10.84
CA ASP A 58 12.09 8.85 -12.15
C ASP A 58 11.09 7.71 -12.42
N ILE A 59 9.79 8.02 -12.33
CA ILE A 59 8.72 7.00 -12.41
C ILE A 59 8.70 6.29 -13.76
N GLU A 60 8.99 6.96 -14.86
CA GLU A 60 9.02 6.36 -16.19
C GLU A 60 10.14 5.32 -16.31
N LYS A 61 11.36 5.68 -15.88
CA LYS A 61 12.49 4.74 -15.87
C LYS A 61 12.27 3.59 -14.90
N LEU A 62 11.74 3.89 -13.72
CA LEU A 62 11.50 2.88 -12.71
C LEU A 62 10.40 1.91 -13.13
N ALA A 63 9.31 2.40 -13.74
CA ALA A 63 8.23 1.57 -14.26
C ALA A 63 8.72 0.60 -15.33
N PHE A 64 9.63 1.03 -16.21
CA PHE A 64 10.25 0.15 -17.21
C PHE A 64 10.96 -1.03 -16.54
N LEU A 65 11.74 -0.77 -15.49
CA LEU A 65 12.42 -1.80 -14.70
C LEU A 65 11.42 -2.68 -13.95
N MET A 66 10.42 -2.09 -13.29
CA MET A 66 9.38 -2.80 -12.57
C MET A 66 8.65 -3.80 -13.48
N ARG A 67 8.20 -3.36 -14.66
CA ARG A 67 7.53 -4.21 -15.64
C ARG A 67 8.43 -5.34 -16.12
N THR A 68 9.70 -5.04 -16.38
CA THR A 68 10.68 -6.05 -16.83
C THR A 68 10.90 -7.12 -15.77
N LEU A 69 11.08 -6.73 -14.51
CA LEU A 69 11.40 -7.64 -13.41
C LEU A 69 10.19 -8.42 -12.89
N THR A 70 8.98 -7.94 -13.13
CA THR A 70 7.72 -8.59 -12.71
C THR A 70 7.11 -9.50 -13.77
N GLN A 71 7.51 -9.37 -15.04
CA GLN A 71 6.94 -10.10 -16.17
C GLN A 71 6.96 -11.63 -15.99
N ASP A 72 7.96 -12.18 -15.30
CA ASP A 72 8.11 -13.62 -15.09
C ASP A 72 7.78 -14.05 -13.66
N ALA A 73 7.21 -13.17 -12.85
CA ALA A 73 6.80 -13.52 -11.50
C ALA A 73 5.73 -14.65 -11.56
N PRO A 74 5.90 -15.73 -10.78
CA PRO A 74 4.93 -16.83 -10.67
C PRO A 74 3.79 -16.53 -9.69
N VAL A 75 3.61 -15.27 -9.30
CA VAL A 75 2.54 -14.77 -8.42
C VAL A 75 1.91 -13.53 -9.03
N PRO A 76 0.65 -13.20 -8.70
CA PRO A 76 0.02 -11.96 -9.17
C PRO A 76 0.72 -10.72 -8.60
N VAL A 77 1.07 -9.78 -9.49
CA VAL A 77 1.71 -8.51 -9.11
C VAL A 77 0.92 -7.35 -9.69
N ALA A 78 0.62 -6.36 -8.86
CA ALA A 78 0.14 -5.04 -9.28
C ALA A 78 1.23 -3.99 -9.09
N LEU A 79 1.31 -3.03 -10.02
CA LEU A 79 2.13 -1.83 -9.87
C LEU A 79 1.21 -0.67 -9.49
N HIS A 80 1.48 -0.02 -8.36
CA HIS A 80 0.58 0.95 -7.75
C HIS A 80 1.25 2.31 -7.51
N LEU A 81 0.65 3.38 -8.02
CA LEU A 81 1.04 4.74 -7.63
C LEU A 81 0.40 5.03 -6.27
N ASP A 82 1.22 5.32 -5.28
CA ASP A 82 0.83 5.56 -3.91
C ASP A 82 0.80 7.06 -3.61
N HIS A 83 -0.27 7.54 -2.95
CA HIS A 83 -0.52 8.95 -2.65
C HIS A 83 -0.31 9.91 -3.84
N GLY A 84 -0.93 9.62 -4.99
CA GLY A 84 -0.93 10.56 -6.11
C GLY A 84 -1.73 11.83 -5.77
N GLN A 85 -1.09 12.98 -5.76
CA GLN A 85 -1.70 14.28 -5.42
C GLN A 85 -2.05 15.10 -6.67
N SER A 86 -1.43 14.78 -7.81
CA SER A 86 -1.61 15.52 -9.06
C SER A 86 -2.08 14.63 -10.20
N LEU A 87 -2.96 15.17 -11.04
CA LEU A 87 -3.38 14.51 -12.28
C LEU A 87 -2.17 14.17 -13.16
N SER A 88 -1.13 15.02 -13.15
CA SER A 88 0.11 14.79 -13.88
C SER A 88 0.81 13.51 -13.40
N ALA A 89 1.00 13.33 -12.10
CA ALA A 89 1.61 12.12 -11.54
C ALA A 89 0.81 10.86 -11.88
N ILE A 90 -0.51 10.92 -11.74
CA ILE A 90 -1.42 9.80 -12.07
C ILE A 90 -1.30 9.43 -13.54
N MET A 91 -1.36 10.42 -14.44
CA MET A 91 -1.24 10.19 -15.88
C MET A 91 0.13 9.62 -16.26
N ARG A 92 1.21 10.11 -15.65
CA ARG A 92 2.56 9.58 -15.87
C ARG A 92 2.69 8.13 -15.41
N ALA A 93 2.14 7.78 -14.25
CA ALA A 93 2.12 6.40 -13.76
C ALA A 93 1.34 5.48 -14.72
N MET A 94 0.13 5.87 -15.10
CA MET A 94 -0.69 5.10 -16.04
C MET A 94 -0.01 4.90 -17.39
N GLN A 95 0.54 5.97 -17.97
CA GLN A 95 1.27 5.91 -19.25
C GLN A 95 2.51 5.03 -19.18
N SER A 96 3.12 4.91 -17.99
CA SER A 96 4.28 4.06 -17.76
C SER A 96 3.93 2.58 -17.58
N GLY A 97 2.64 2.25 -17.49
CA GLY A 97 2.12 0.89 -17.38
C GLY A 97 1.84 0.44 -15.96
N PHE A 98 1.56 1.37 -15.04
CA PHE A 98 0.99 1.03 -13.74
C PHE A 98 -0.41 0.44 -13.94
N THR A 99 -0.71 -0.64 -13.21
CA THR A 99 -2.01 -1.31 -13.26
C THR A 99 -2.97 -0.83 -12.17
N SER A 100 -2.47 -0.02 -11.24
CA SER A 100 -3.27 0.70 -10.26
C SER A 100 -2.69 2.08 -9.96
N VAL A 101 -3.57 3.02 -9.63
CA VAL A 101 -3.19 4.34 -9.13
C VAL A 101 -4.04 4.71 -7.93
N MET A 102 -3.48 5.49 -7.02
CA MET A 102 -4.20 6.14 -5.95
C MET A 102 -4.28 7.65 -6.21
N PHE A 103 -5.46 8.24 -6.01
CA PHE A 103 -5.58 9.69 -5.81
C PHE A 103 -5.82 10.01 -4.35
N ASP A 104 -4.90 10.77 -3.76
CA ASP A 104 -5.02 11.27 -2.40
C ASP A 104 -5.58 12.69 -2.43
N GLY A 105 -6.91 12.76 -2.37
CA GLY A 105 -7.68 13.99 -2.20
C GLY A 105 -8.10 14.24 -0.75
N SER A 106 -7.50 13.56 0.23
CA SER A 106 -7.93 13.58 1.65
C SER A 106 -7.98 14.98 2.26
N GLN A 107 -7.11 15.88 1.80
CA GLN A 107 -7.02 17.28 2.25
C GLN A 107 -8.05 18.21 1.57
N LEU A 108 -8.78 17.72 0.57
CA LEU A 108 -9.77 18.52 -0.15
C LEU A 108 -11.13 18.45 0.55
N PRO A 109 -11.98 19.48 0.40
CA PRO A 109 -13.39 19.37 0.77
C PRO A 109 -14.03 18.15 0.09
N LEU A 110 -14.89 17.42 0.81
CA LEU A 110 -15.48 16.16 0.35
C LEU A 110 -16.00 16.20 -1.10
N GLN A 111 -16.76 17.25 -1.45
CA GLN A 111 -17.31 17.40 -2.81
C GLN A 111 -16.23 17.56 -3.89
N GLU A 112 -15.15 18.26 -3.58
CA GLU A 112 -14.03 18.41 -4.51
C GLU A 112 -13.24 17.10 -4.64
N ASN A 113 -13.02 16.38 -3.53
CA ASN A 113 -12.41 15.05 -3.57
C ASN A 113 -13.25 14.08 -4.43
N ILE A 114 -14.58 14.07 -4.26
CA ILE A 114 -15.49 13.25 -5.07
C ILE A 114 -15.42 13.59 -6.56
N LEU A 115 -15.40 14.88 -6.92
CA LEU A 115 -15.35 15.29 -8.32
C LEU A 115 -14.03 14.86 -8.99
N ARG A 116 -12.88 15.09 -8.33
CA ARG A 116 -11.55 14.79 -8.89
C ARG A 116 -11.31 13.27 -8.98
N THR A 117 -11.38 12.57 -7.86
CA THR A 117 -12.28 11.41 -7.69
C THR A 117 -12.75 10.68 -8.94
N ALA A 118 -14.02 10.93 -9.23
CA ALA A 118 -14.79 10.35 -10.33
C ALA A 118 -14.15 10.63 -11.71
N GLU A 119 -13.53 11.80 -11.91
CA GLU A 119 -12.82 12.09 -13.16
C GLU A 119 -11.66 11.12 -13.39
N ILE A 120 -10.87 10.87 -12.34
CA ILE A 120 -9.73 9.95 -12.35
C ILE A 120 -10.18 8.52 -12.62
N VAL A 121 -11.19 8.07 -11.87
CA VAL A 121 -11.82 6.76 -12.06
C VAL A 121 -12.24 6.56 -13.51
N ARG A 122 -12.92 7.54 -14.13
CA ARG A 122 -13.43 7.44 -15.50
C ARG A 122 -12.33 7.13 -16.52
N PHE A 123 -11.20 7.83 -16.49
CA PHE A 123 -10.14 7.59 -17.47
C PHE A 123 -9.23 6.41 -17.08
N ALA A 124 -9.05 6.12 -15.79
CA ALA A 124 -8.33 4.93 -15.32
C ALA A 124 -9.03 3.64 -15.74
N HIS A 125 -10.34 3.56 -15.53
CA HIS A 125 -11.15 2.42 -15.94
C HIS A 125 -11.15 2.22 -17.46
N ALA A 126 -11.17 3.31 -18.24
CA ALA A 126 -11.04 3.24 -19.70
C ALA A 126 -9.69 2.64 -20.16
N ALA A 127 -8.66 2.70 -19.31
CA ALA A 127 -7.34 2.11 -19.55
C ALA A 127 -7.15 0.75 -18.84
N GLY A 128 -8.17 0.21 -18.17
CA GLY A 128 -8.07 -1.05 -17.39
C GLY A 128 -7.29 -0.94 -16.08
N VAL A 129 -7.07 0.28 -15.58
CA VAL A 129 -6.34 0.59 -14.35
C VAL A 129 -7.33 0.77 -13.19
N SER A 130 -7.07 0.12 -12.05
CA SER A 130 -7.91 0.26 -10.85
C SER A 130 -7.50 1.48 -10.01
N VAL A 131 -8.47 2.13 -9.40
CA VAL A 131 -8.28 3.36 -8.62
C VAL A 131 -8.55 3.12 -7.14
N GLU A 132 -7.56 3.49 -6.32
CA GLU A 132 -7.70 3.68 -4.89
C GLU A 132 -7.90 5.18 -4.61
N ALA A 133 -8.64 5.51 -3.55
CA ALA A 133 -8.73 6.86 -3.04
C ALA A 133 -8.71 6.89 -1.52
N GLU A 134 -8.49 8.06 -0.94
CA GLU A 134 -8.48 8.27 0.51
C GLU A 134 -9.62 9.19 0.94
N LEU A 135 -10.23 8.83 2.08
CA LEU A 135 -11.18 9.69 2.79
C LEU A 135 -10.85 9.71 4.28
N GLY A 136 -10.90 10.90 4.88
CA GLY A 136 -10.35 11.15 6.23
C GLY A 136 -8.86 11.44 6.15
N HIS A 137 -8.24 11.72 7.29
CA HIS A 137 -6.83 12.12 7.38
C HIS A 137 -6.00 11.05 8.11
N VAL A 138 -5.11 10.39 7.37
CA VAL A 138 -4.08 9.53 7.96
C VAL A 138 -2.94 10.41 8.48
N GLY A 139 -2.51 10.19 9.73
CA GLY A 139 -1.46 11.00 10.38
C GLY A 139 -0.12 10.99 9.61
N GLY A 140 0.60 12.12 9.63
CA GLY A 140 1.75 12.42 8.78
C GLY A 140 3.12 11.89 9.27
N ALA A 141 4.15 12.17 8.45
CA ALA A 141 5.52 11.59 8.32
C ALA A 141 6.38 11.32 9.58
N GLU A 142 5.89 11.55 10.78
CA GLU A 142 6.57 11.24 12.05
C GLU A 142 5.72 10.37 12.99
N GLY A 143 4.73 9.65 12.46
CA GLY A 143 3.77 8.90 13.28
C GLY A 143 2.99 9.80 14.23
N GLN A 144 2.81 11.07 13.85
CA GLN A 144 2.04 12.05 14.61
C GLN A 144 0.67 12.22 13.96
N LEU A 145 -0.38 11.85 14.69
CA LEU A 145 -1.63 12.57 14.66
C LEU A 145 -1.43 13.70 15.69
N GLU A 146 -1.31 14.96 15.24
CA GLU A 146 -1.08 16.08 16.17
C GLU A 146 -2.19 16.17 17.24
N ASN A 147 -3.37 15.62 16.94
CA ASN A 147 -4.48 15.42 17.87
C ASN A 147 -5.14 14.05 17.64
N ASP A 148 -4.67 13.00 18.33
CA ASP A 148 -5.33 11.66 18.38
C ASP A 148 -6.82 11.72 18.82
N GLU A 149 -7.27 12.87 19.36
CA GLU A 149 -8.62 13.09 19.89
C GLU A 149 -9.56 13.83 18.94
N ASP A 150 -9.07 14.34 17.80
CA ASP A 150 -9.93 15.03 16.85
C ASP A 150 -10.63 14.03 15.92
N ASP A 151 -11.81 13.59 16.33
CA ASP A 151 -12.65 12.64 15.59
C ASP A 151 -12.99 13.13 14.16
N SER A 152 -12.89 14.44 13.89
CA SER A 152 -13.10 15.01 12.55
C SER A 152 -12.01 14.60 11.54
N LEU A 153 -10.87 14.09 12.01
CA LEU A 153 -9.82 13.55 11.16
C LEU A 153 -10.13 12.12 10.70
N PHE A 154 -11.04 11.40 11.36
CA PHE A 154 -11.36 10.02 11.00
C PHE A 154 -12.45 9.96 9.93
N THR A 155 -12.43 8.89 9.14
CA THR A 155 -13.40 8.69 8.06
C THR A 155 -14.80 8.55 8.62
N ASP A 156 -15.73 9.40 8.20
CA ASP A 156 -17.16 9.21 8.50
C ASP A 156 -17.75 8.05 7.66
N PRO A 157 -18.43 7.07 8.27
CA PRO A 157 -19.01 5.94 7.53
C PRO A 157 -20.02 6.33 6.45
N LEU A 158 -20.86 7.34 6.68
CA LEU A 158 -21.88 7.76 5.72
C LEU A 158 -21.25 8.49 4.54
N GLU A 159 -20.26 9.35 4.82
CA GLU A 159 -19.45 10.00 3.78
C GLU A 159 -18.70 8.97 2.95
N ALA A 160 -18.12 7.93 3.56
CA ALA A 160 -17.48 6.84 2.83
C ALA A 160 -18.44 6.14 1.86
N GLY A 161 -19.66 5.82 2.31
CA GLY A 161 -20.69 5.24 1.44
C GLY A 161 -21.09 6.18 0.30
N LEU A 162 -21.24 7.48 0.57
CA LEU A 162 -21.52 8.49 -0.47
C LEU A 162 -20.36 8.58 -1.47
N PHE A 163 -19.13 8.65 -0.96
CA PHE A 163 -17.90 8.80 -1.73
C PHE A 163 -17.75 7.64 -2.72
N VAL A 164 -17.86 6.39 -2.25
CA VAL A 164 -17.76 5.20 -3.12
C VAL A 164 -18.83 5.22 -4.21
N ARG A 165 -20.08 5.54 -3.87
CA ARG A 165 -21.18 5.58 -4.85
C ARG A 165 -20.99 6.67 -5.91
N GLN A 166 -20.46 7.83 -5.54
CA GLN A 166 -20.32 8.96 -6.46
C GLN A 166 -19.03 8.90 -7.29
N THR A 167 -17.99 8.23 -6.78
CA THR A 167 -16.69 8.14 -7.46
C THR A 167 -16.52 6.88 -8.28
N GLY A 168 -17.05 5.74 -7.81
CA GLY A 168 -16.85 4.43 -8.43
C GLY A 168 -15.44 3.84 -8.20
N VAL A 169 -14.73 4.26 -7.15
CA VAL A 169 -13.41 3.72 -6.80
C VAL A 169 -13.43 2.22 -6.52
N ASP A 170 -12.31 1.55 -6.80
CA ASP A 170 -12.16 0.10 -6.64
C ASP A 170 -11.71 -0.30 -5.22
N ALA A 171 -11.04 0.63 -4.51
CA ALA A 171 -10.63 0.47 -3.12
C ALA A 171 -10.65 1.82 -2.39
N LEU A 172 -10.89 1.81 -1.08
CA LEU A 172 -10.92 3.03 -0.26
C LEU A 172 -9.98 2.91 0.94
N ALA A 173 -9.00 3.81 1.01
CA ALA A 173 -8.19 4.04 2.20
C ALA A 173 -8.98 4.85 3.23
N VAL A 174 -8.94 4.38 4.48
CA VAL A 174 -9.74 4.92 5.57
C VAL A 174 -8.86 5.30 6.76
N ALA A 175 -9.13 6.47 7.34
CA ALA A 175 -8.54 6.96 8.56
C ALA A 175 -9.33 6.44 9.78
N ILE A 176 -8.73 5.48 10.48
CA ILE A 176 -9.30 4.84 11.67
C ILE A 176 -8.32 4.86 12.87
N GLY A 177 -7.39 5.81 12.90
CA GLY A 177 -6.36 5.91 13.96
C GLY A 177 -4.97 5.41 13.57
N SER A 178 -4.71 5.14 12.29
CA SER A 178 -3.37 4.86 11.76
C SER A 178 -2.66 6.14 11.30
N ALA A 179 -1.33 6.10 11.26
CA ALA A 179 -0.45 7.16 10.80
C ALA A 179 0.77 6.60 10.04
N HIS A 180 1.35 7.42 9.17
CA HIS A 180 2.59 7.12 8.48
C HIS A 180 3.81 7.34 9.39
N GLY A 181 4.85 6.55 9.22
CA GLY A 181 6.11 6.73 9.94
C GLY A 181 6.20 5.91 11.23
N VAL A 182 6.91 6.45 12.22
CA VAL A 182 7.22 5.76 13.48
C VAL A 182 6.27 6.25 14.56
N TYR A 183 5.42 5.37 15.04
CA TYR A 183 4.50 5.66 16.13
C TYR A 183 5.25 5.98 17.44
N LYS A 184 4.96 7.15 18.05
CA LYS A 184 5.46 7.51 19.39
C LYS A 184 4.72 6.79 20.51
N LYS A 185 3.47 6.41 20.26
CA LYS A 185 2.59 5.62 21.14
C LYS A 185 1.91 4.55 20.30
N GLN A 186 1.54 3.43 20.91
CA GLN A 186 0.82 2.38 20.19
C GLN A 186 -0.48 2.95 19.56
N PRO A 187 -0.69 2.76 18.25
CA PRO A 187 -1.92 3.23 17.61
C PRO A 187 -3.13 2.50 18.16
N GLN A 188 -4.25 3.22 18.26
CA GLN A 188 -5.54 2.64 18.64
C GLN A 188 -6.46 2.70 17.44
N LEU A 189 -6.68 1.55 16.81
CA LEU A 189 -7.57 1.46 15.65
C LEU A 189 -9.04 1.44 16.08
N ASP A 190 -9.86 2.33 15.50
CA ASP A 190 -11.31 2.37 15.70
C ASP A 190 -11.99 1.27 14.87
N PHE A 191 -12.02 0.07 15.42
CA PHE A 191 -12.65 -1.08 14.78
C PHE A 191 -14.17 -0.95 14.61
N ALA A 192 -14.86 -0.23 15.51
CA ALA A 192 -16.30 -0.02 15.41
C ALA A 192 -16.64 0.94 14.26
N ARG A 193 -15.80 1.95 14.00
CA ARG A 193 -15.88 2.78 12.79
C ARG A 193 -15.56 1.97 11.53
N LEU A 194 -14.52 1.14 11.55
CA LEU A 194 -14.17 0.29 10.41
C LEU A 194 -15.34 -0.63 9.98
N GLU A 195 -16.01 -1.30 10.93
CA GLU A 195 -17.19 -2.12 10.65
C GLU A 195 -18.32 -1.31 9.99
N ARG A 196 -18.61 -0.12 10.53
CA ARG A 196 -19.62 0.78 9.95
C ARG A 196 -19.23 1.25 8.55
N ILE A 197 -17.96 1.59 8.30
CA ILE A 197 -17.49 1.97 6.96
C ILE A 197 -17.66 0.79 5.98
N LYS A 198 -17.32 -0.43 6.42
CA LYS A 198 -17.46 -1.63 5.60
C LYS A 198 -18.90 -1.87 5.18
N GLU A 199 -19.85 -1.71 6.11
CA GLU A 199 -21.29 -1.81 5.84
C GLU A 199 -21.78 -0.77 4.82
N GLN A 200 -21.26 0.45 4.86
CA GLN A 200 -21.69 1.54 3.97
C GLN A 200 -21.10 1.47 2.56
N THR A 201 -19.91 0.90 2.42
CA THR A 201 -19.12 0.93 1.17
C THR A 201 -19.18 -0.37 0.38
N ASN A 202 -19.15 -1.52 1.05
CA ASN A 202 -19.12 -2.85 0.45
C ASN A 202 -18.02 -3.08 -0.63
N ILE A 203 -16.91 -2.34 -0.56
CA ILE A 203 -15.72 -2.54 -1.41
C ILE A 203 -14.52 -2.97 -0.53
N PRO A 204 -13.38 -3.37 -1.13
CA PRO A 204 -12.14 -3.58 -0.39
C PRO A 204 -11.67 -2.29 0.30
N LEU A 205 -11.38 -2.37 1.60
CA LEU A 205 -10.83 -1.26 2.38
C LEU A 205 -9.32 -1.35 2.50
N VAL A 206 -8.65 -0.21 2.60
CA VAL A 206 -7.20 -0.10 2.65
C VAL A 206 -6.76 0.52 3.97
N LEU A 207 -5.75 -0.09 4.60
CA LEU A 207 -5.11 0.43 5.80
C LEU A 207 -3.75 1.01 5.44
N HIS A 208 -3.64 2.33 5.62
CA HIS A 208 -2.38 3.05 5.50
C HIS A 208 -1.60 2.99 6.81
N GLY A 209 -0.30 3.31 6.77
CA GLY A 209 0.50 3.36 8.00
C GLY A 209 0.62 2.01 8.73
N GLY A 210 0.67 0.88 8.01
CA GLY A 210 0.71 -0.46 8.61
C GLY A 210 1.99 -0.79 9.39
N SER A 211 3.01 0.06 9.33
CA SER A 211 4.30 -0.11 10.00
C SER A 211 4.20 0.19 11.49
N GLY A 212 4.50 -0.78 12.37
CA GLY A 212 4.44 -0.59 13.83
C GLY A 212 3.05 -0.78 14.46
N ILE A 213 2.02 -1.09 13.66
CA ILE A 213 0.73 -1.55 14.19
C ILE A 213 0.92 -2.99 14.73
N PRO A 214 0.44 -3.29 15.95
CA PRO A 214 0.52 -4.64 16.50
C PRO A 214 -0.11 -5.69 15.59
N ASP A 215 0.51 -6.87 15.53
CA ASP A 215 0.06 -7.94 14.64
C ASP A 215 -1.40 -8.36 14.89
N GLU A 216 -1.85 -8.33 16.14
CA GLU A 216 -3.24 -8.65 16.44
C GLU A 216 -4.21 -7.59 15.91
N ASP A 217 -3.86 -6.30 16.01
CA ASP A 217 -4.70 -5.21 15.49
C ASP A 217 -4.78 -5.26 13.95
N ILE A 218 -3.70 -5.65 13.29
CA ILE A 218 -3.70 -5.96 11.86
C ILE A 218 -4.68 -7.09 11.53
N ARG A 219 -4.65 -8.21 12.27
CA ARG A 219 -5.60 -9.32 12.02
C ARG A 219 -7.05 -8.93 12.31
N GLN A 220 -7.26 -8.11 13.34
CA GLN A 220 -8.59 -7.58 13.68
C GLN A 220 -9.12 -6.65 12.59
N SER A 221 -8.27 -5.83 11.96
CA SER A 221 -8.68 -4.95 10.86
C SER A 221 -9.01 -5.74 9.59
N ILE A 222 -8.23 -6.79 9.28
CA ILE A 222 -8.49 -7.68 8.15
C ILE A 222 -9.84 -8.38 8.29
N ARG A 223 -10.13 -8.93 9.48
CA ARG A 223 -11.43 -9.55 9.79
C ARG A 223 -12.63 -8.60 9.59
N ARG A 224 -12.38 -7.29 9.53
CA ARG A 224 -13.39 -6.22 9.39
C ARG A 224 -13.38 -5.55 8.01
N GLY A 225 -12.65 -6.12 7.05
CA GLY A 225 -12.72 -5.71 5.65
C GLY A 225 -11.50 -4.99 5.11
N ILE A 226 -10.42 -4.83 5.88
CA ILE A 226 -9.12 -4.40 5.33
C ILE A 226 -8.58 -5.50 4.41
N CYS A 227 -8.34 -5.15 3.16
CA CYS A 227 -7.89 -6.06 2.09
C CYS A 227 -6.52 -5.65 1.50
N LYS A 228 -6.06 -4.42 1.75
CA LYS A 228 -4.73 -3.92 1.36
C LYS A 228 -4.09 -3.21 2.55
N ILE A 229 -2.81 -3.45 2.79
CA ILE A 229 -2.07 -2.81 3.89
C ILE A 229 -0.77 -2.22 3.34
N ASN A 230 -0.56 -0.93 3.54
CA ASN A 230 0.64 -0.22 3.10
C ASN A 230 1.78 -0.36 4.12
N VAL A 231 2.99 -0.69 3.64
CA VAL A 231 4.20 -0.85 4.45
C VAL A 231 5.40 -0.22 3.74
N TYR A 232 6.06 0.73 4.42
CA TYR A 232 7.31 1.34 3.94
C TYR A 232 8.31 1.56 5.06
N THR A 233 7.89 2.18 6.17
CA THR A 233 8.78 2.59 7.26
C THR A 233 9.57 1.41 7.82
N GLU A 234 8.94 0.25 8.04
CA GLU A 234 9.65 -0.94 8.49
C GLU A 234 10.68 -1.45 7.48
N LEU A 235 10.41 -1.37 6.16
CA LEU A 235 11.37 -1.78 5.13
C LEU A 235 12.61 -0.87 5.16
N SER A 236 12.39 0.44 5.24
CA SER A 236 13.46 1.45 5.30
C SER A 236 14.30 1.30 6.57
N GLN A 237 13.65 1.18 7.73
CA GLN A 237 14.34 1.00 9.01
C GLN A 237 15.10 -0.33 9.09
N GLY A 238 14.49 -1.42 8.63
CA GLY A 238 15.12 -2.73 8.58
C GLY A 238 16.35 -2.77 7.68
N ALA A 239 16.26 -2.15 6.49
CA ALA A 239 17.40 -1.98 5.60
C ALA A 239 18.52 -1.16 6.26
N ASN A 240 18.19 -0.01 6.85
CA ASN A 240 19.16 0.84 7.55
C ASN A 240 19.85 0.09 8.70
N GLN A 241 19.09 -0.61 9.54
CA GLN A 241 19.63 -1.39 10.65
C GLN A 241 20.56 -2.50 10.16
N ALA A 242 20.19 -3.23 9.11
CA ALA A 242 21.02 -4.27 8.54
C ALA A 242 22.33 -3.72 7.97
N VAL A 243 22.29 -2.58 7.28
CA VAL A 243 23.48 -1.89 6.79
C VAL A 243 24.38 -1.45 7.94
N HIS A 244 23.81 -0.84 8.99
CA HIS A 244 24.56 -0.43 10.17
C HIS A 244 25.26 -1.61 10.85
N GLN A 245 24.56 -2.72 11.04
CA GLN A 245 25.13 -3.94 11.63
C GLN A 245 26.25 -4.52 10.77
N ALA A 246 26.05 -4.58 9.45
CA ALA A 246 27.04 -5.13 8.53
C ALA A 246 28.33 -4.27 8.50
N LEU A 247 28.19 -2.94 8.50
CA LEU A 247 29.33 -2.02 8.55
C LEU A 247 30.02 -2.00 9.93
N ALA A 248 29.27 -2.13 11.03
CA ALA A 248 29.86 -2.27 12.36
C ALA A 248 30.71 -3.54 12.48
N ALA A 249 30.25 -4.65 11.88
CA ALA A 249 30.99 -5.91 11.85
C ALA A 249 32.20 -5.88 10.90
N LYS A 250 32.05 -5.21 9.74
CA LYS A 250 33.10 -5.09 8.71
C LYS A 250 33.09 -3.66 8.13
N PRO A 251 33.87 -2.72 8.69
CA PRO A 251 33.85 -1.31 8.27
C PRO A 251 34.20 -1.06 6.80
N GLN A 252 34.99 -1.95 6.19
CA GLN A 252 35.36 -1.90 4.76
C GLN A 252 34.50 -2.86 3.92
N LEU A 253 33.21 -2.97 4.23
CA LEU A 253 32.29 -3.82 3.48
C LEU A 253 32.14 -3.29 2.03
N PRO A 254 32.37 -4.12 1.00
CA PRO A 254 32.12 -3.72 -0.38
C PRO A 254 30.66 -3.33 -0.62
N TYR A 255 30.43 -2.32 -1.45
CA TYR A 255 29.08 -1.82 -1.74
C TYR A 255 28.05 -2.90 -2.16
N PRO A 256 28.40 -3.91 -2.99
CA PRO A 256 27.47 -5.00 -3.29
C PRO A 256 27.03 -5.79 -2.06
N GLU A 257 27.93 -6.04 -1.10
CA GLU A 257 27.62 -6.73 0.16
C GLU A 257 26.71 -5.86 1.07
N ILE A 258 26.86 -4.54 1.03
CA ILE A 258 25.94 -3.59 1.70
C ILE A 258 24.53 -3.72 1.12
N LYS A 259 24.40 -3.68 -0.21
CA LYS A 259 23.10 -3.83 -0.89
C LYS A 259 22.43 -5.16 -0.58
N ILE A 260 23.19 -6.26 -0.59
CA ILE A 260 22.69 -7.60 -0.25
C ILE A 260 22.16 -7.63 1.19
N SER A 261 22.85 -6.97 2.13
CA SER A 261 22.43 -6.90 3.53
C SER A 261 21.10 -6.17 3.67
N ALA A 262 20.94 -5.02 3.00
CA ALA A 262 19.67 -4.29 2.96
C ALA A 262 18.55 -5.12 2.30
N GLY A 263 18.82 -5.74 1.15
CA GLY A 263 17.84 -6.52 0.41
C GLY A 263 17.32 -7.73 1.20
N ARG A 264 18.20 -8.45 1.90
CA ARG A 264 17.81 -9.57 2.78
C ARG A 264 16.92 -9.13 3.94
N ALA A 265 17.17 -7.94 4.50
CA ALA A 265 16.33 -7.40 5.55
C ALA A 265 14.94 -7.04 5.04
N ILE A 266 14.85 -6.38 3.88
CA ILE A 266 13.57 -6.07 3.22
C ILE A 266 12.80 -7.35 2.91
N GLU A 267 13.45 -8.34 2.28
CA GLU A 267 12.82 -9.63 1.93
C GLU A 267 12.25 -10.33 3.16
N LYS A 268 13.01 -10.37 4.25
CA LYS A 268 12.57 -10.94 5.53
C LYS A 268 11.32 -10.23 6.07
N ILE A 269 11.32 -8.90 6.11
CA ILE A 269 10.18 -8.12 6.62
C ILE A 269 8.95 -8.30 5.72
N VAL A 270 9.12 -8.29 4.40
CA VAL A 270 8.04 -8.57 3.45
C VAL A 270 7.41 -9.94 3.74
N MET A 271 8.24 -10.98 3.95
CA MET A 271 7.74 -12.30 4.29
C MET A 271 7.00 -12.35 5.64
N GLU A 272 7.51 -11.65 6.65
CA GLU A 272 6.86 -11.55 7.96
C GLU A 272 5.49 -10.86 7.85
N LYS A 273 5.41 -9.75 7.10
CA LYS A 273 4.16 -9.02 6.85
C LYS A 273 3.16 -9.84 6.06
N ILE A 274 3.57 -10.47 4.96
CA ILE A 274 2.68 -11.34 4.17
C ILE A 274 2.06 -12.44 5.04
N LYS A 275 2.86 -13.11 5.88
CA LYS A 275 2.34 -14.12 6.81
C LYS A 275 1.34 -13.54 7.79
N ASN A 276 1.65 -12.37 8.36
CA ASN A 276 0.75 -11.72 9.31
C ASN A 276 -0.57 -11.24 8.66
N PHE A 277 -0.52 -10.88 7.38
CA PHE A 277 -1.71 -10.47 6.62
C PHE A 277 -2.57 -11.65 6.16
N GLY A 278 -2.20 -12.89 6.52
CA GLY A 278 -2.91 -14.09 6.11
C GLY A 278 -2.56 -14.57 4.69
N GLY A 279 -1.52 -14.02 4.07
CA GLY A 279 -1.00 -14.47 2.78
C GLY A 279 -0.08 -15.69 2.90
N GLY A 280 -0.23 -16.67 2.00
CA GLY A 280 0.56 -17.91 1.99
C GLY A 280 -0.13 -19.07 1.23
N GLN A 281 0.51 -20.25 1.18
CA GLN A 281 0.25 -21.42 0.31
C GLN A 281 -1.20 -21.92 0.11
N GLY A 282 -2.21 -21.39 0.81
CA GLY A 282 -3.63 -21.72 0.62
C GLY A 282 -4.38 -20.85 -0.39
N ASN A 283 -3.86 -19.68 -0.78
CA ASN A 283 -4.71 -18.62 -1.38
C ASN A 283 -4.53 -18.40 -2.89
N LEU A 284 -3.76 -19.25 -3.58
CA LEU A 284 -3.54 -19.14 -5.03
C LEU A 284 -4.32 -20.16 -5.87
N GLN A 285 -5.02 -21.12 -5.24
CA GLN A 285 -5.70 -22.17 -6.01
C GLN A 285 -6.89 -21.65 -6.83
N ASP A 286 -7.38 -20.45 -6.52
CA ASP A 286 -8.60 -19.86 -7.10
C ASP A 286 -8.37 -18.48 -7.77
N GLN A 287 -7.12 -18.07 -8.04
CA GLN A 287 -6.77 -16.79 -8.70
C GLN A 287 -6.40 -16.91 -10.17
#